data_AF-A0A1F9KL32-F1
#
_entry.id   AF-A0A1F9KL32-F1
#
_cell.length_a   1.000
_cell.length_b   1.000
_cell.length_c   1.000
_cell.angle_alpha   90.00
_cell.angle_beta   90.00
_cell.angle_gamma   90.00
#
_symmetry.space_group_name_H-M   'P 1'
#
loop_
_entity.id
_entity.type
_entity.pdbx_description
1 polymer ?
#
loop_
_entity_poly.entity_id
_entity_poly.type
_entity_poly.pdbx_seq_one_letter_code
_entity_poly.pdbx_strand_id
1 'polypeptide(L)'
;MQELIDLGTVRLTIPAWQVAFYLCVISFAVIFGKIKGCLLTTYLSAFYWGYYLYGSDFLTAAHGNPTAQAVYYGFALALGGCILMALFHEER
;
A
#
# COMPACT_ATOMS: atom_id res chain seq x y z
N MET A 1 31.56 -5.52 -1.55
CA MET A 1 30.76 -4.27 -1.41
C MET A 1 30.10 -3.84 -2.72
N GLN A 2 30.67 -4.10 -3.90
CA GLN A 2 30.00 -3.87 -5.19
C GLN A 2 28.70 -4.69 -5.37
N GLU A 3 28.68 -5.97 -4.96
CA GLU A 3 27.48 -6.82 -5.16
C GLU A 3 26.27 -6.45 -4.29
N LEU A 4 26.50 -5.83 -3.13
CA LEU A 4 25.42 -5.29 -2.28
C LEU A 4 24.78 -4.03 -2.90
N ILE A 5 25.54 -3.31 -3.74
CA ILE A 5 25.04 -2.15 -4.49
C ILE A 5 24.29 -2.61 -5.76
N ASP A 6 24.68 -3.75 -6.35
CA ASP A 6 24.04 -4.31 -7.55
C ASP A 6 22.66 -4.93 -7.28
N LEU A 7 22.40 -5.35 -6.03
CA LEU A 7 21.03 -5.65 -5.56
C LEU A 7 20.10 -4.41 -5.60
N GLY A 8 20.67 -3.20 -5.52
CA GLY A 8 19.94 -1.94 -5.72
C GLY A 8 19.53 -1.69 -7.18
N THR A 9 20.13 -2.42 -8.13
CA THR A 9 19.91 -2.34 -9.58
C THR A 9 19.28 -3.58 -10.19
N VAL A 10 18.88 -4.57 -9.38
CA VAL A 10 17.78 -5.46 -9.79
C VAL A 10 16.60 -4.53 -10.06
N ARG A 11 16.09 -4.52 -11.30
CA ARG A 11 14.82 -3.86 -11.68
C ARG A 11 13.67 -4.52 -10.92
N LEU A 12 13.66 -4.37 -9.61
CA LEU A 12 12.60 -4.82 -8.75
C LEU A 12 11.37 -4.00 -9.12
N THR A 13 10.33 -4.73 -9.49
CA THR A 13 8.98 -4.22 -9.74
C THR A 13 8.52 -3.32 -8.59
N ILE A 14 8.97 -3.56 -7.37
CA ILE A 14 8.76 -2.70 -6.19
C ILE A 14 10.12 -2.34 -5.57
N PRO A 15 10.49 -1.06 -5.44
CA PRO A 15 11.77 -0.65 -4.86
C PRO A 15 12.02 -1.25 -3.46
N ALA A 16 13.21 -1.83 -3.24
CA ALA A 16 13.52 -2.55 -2.00
C ALA A 16 13.38 -1.69 -0.73
N TRP A 17 13.67 -0.38 -0.82
CA TRP A 17 13.53 0.54 0.31
C TRP A 17 12.06 0.73 0.73
N GLN A 18 11.09 0.64 -0.19
CA GLN A 18 9.66 0.72 0.13
C GLN A 18 9.22 -0.51 0.93
N VAL A 19 9.71 -1.69 0.54
CA VAL A 19 9.47 -2.94 1.26
C VAL A 19 10.10 -2.89 2.66
N ALA A 20 11.33 -2.38 2.77
CA ALA A 20 11.99 -2.19 4.07
C ALA A 20 11.19 -1.25 4.99
N PHE A 21 10.71 -0.13 4.47
CA PHE A 21 9.88 0.80 5.23
C PHE A 21 8.57 0.15 5.69
N TYR A 22 7.87 -0.56 4.80
CA TYR A 22 6.66 -1.32 5.15
C TYR A 22 6.91 -2.31 6.29
N LEU A 23 8.01 -3.07 6.21
CA LEU A 23 8.40 -4.03 7.25
C LEU A 23 8.67 -3.33 8.58
N CYS A 24 9.37 -2.20 8.59
CA CYS A 24 9.59 -1.43 9.82
C CYS A 24 8.28 -0.98 10.47
N VAL A 25 7.33 -0.46 9.68
CA VAL A 25 6.04 0.03 10.19
C VAL A 25 5.18 -1.12 10.72
N ILE A 26 5.07 -2.24 10.00
CA ILE A 26 4.27 -3.38 10.45
C ILE A 26 4.89 -4.06 11.67
N SER A 27 6.22 -4.22 11.71
CA SER A 27 6.92 -4.76 12.89
C SER A 27 6.68 -3.90 14.12
N PHE A 28 6.74 -2.57 13.98
CA PHE A 28 6.43 -1.65 15.08
C PHE A 28 4.97 -1.85 15.55
N ALA A 29 4.00 -1.81 14.64
CA ALA A 29 2.59 -2.00 14.98
C ALA A 29 2.32 -3.35 15.69
N VAL A 30 2.99 -4.42 15.26
CA VAL A 30 2.89 -5.75 15.90
C VAL A 30 3.48 -5.74 17.32
N ILE A 31 4.64 -5.12 17.54
CA ILE A 31 5.28 -5.05 18.87
C ILE A 31 4.37 -4.33 19.89
N PHE A 32 3.62 -3.31 19.46
CA PHE A 32 2.66 -2.61 20.31
C PHE A 32 1.28 -3.26 20.36
N GLY A 33 1.10 -4.46 19.77
CA GLY A 33 -0.18 -5.16 19.74
C GLY A 33 -1.29 -4.43 18.97
N LYS A 34 -0.94 -3.44 18.14
CA LYS A 34 -1.90 -2.61 17.39
C LYS A 34 -2.33 -3.30 16.11
N ILE A 35 -3.14 -4.36 16.24
CA ILE A 35 -3.65 -5.18 15.12
C ILE A 35 -4.33 -4.33 14.04
N LYS A 36 -5.11 -3.31 14.44
CA LYS A 36 -5.75 -2.38 13.50
C LYS A 36 -4.76 -1.50 12.75
N GLY A 37 -3.66 -1.11 13.41
CA GLY A 37 -2.55 -0.40 12.77
C GLY A 37 -1.90 -1.26 11.70
N CYS A 38 -1.66 -2.54 11.98
CA CYS A 38 -1.16 -3.50 10.98
C CYS A 38 -2.12 -3.61 9.79
N LEU A 39 -3.43 -3.73 10.05
CA LEU A 39 -4.43 -3.82 8.99
C LEU A 39 -4.40 -2.58 8.08
N LEU A 40 -4.33 -1.39 8.68
CA LEU A 40 -4.25 -0.13 7.94
C LEU A 40 -2.96 -0.03 7.10
N THR A 41 -1.81 -0.34 7.70
CA THR A 41 -0.51 -0.27 7.02
C THR A 41 -0.47 -1.24 5.83
N THR A 42 -0.94 -2.48 6.02
CA THR A 42 -1.03 -3.48 4.95
C THR A 42 -1.99 -3.03 3.86
N TYR A 43 -3.16 -2.49 4.24
CA TYR A 43 -4.15 -2.00 3.29
C TYR A 43 -3.59 -0.87 2.41
N LEU A 44 -2.99 0.15 3.03
CA LEU A 44 -2.42 1.29 2.31
C LEU A 44 -1.26 0.88 1.40
N SER A 45 -0.40 -0.05 1.86
CA SER A 45 0.73 -0.54 1.07
C SER A 45 0.25 -1.34 -0.14
N ALA A 46 -0.74 -2.21 0.04
CA ALA A 46 -1.36 -2.97 -1.05
C ALA A 46 -2.07 -2.04 -2.05
N PHE A 47 -2.78 -1.01 -1.57
CA PHE A 47 -3.42 -0.01 -2.41
C PHE A 47 -2.40 0.78 -3.25
N TYR A 48 -1.33 1.26 -2.62
CA TYR A 48 -0.27 2.01 -3.29
C TYR A 48 0.45 1.16 -4.35
N TRP A 49 0.89 -0.06 -4.01
CA TRP A 49 1.56 -0.93 -4.96
C TRP A 49 0.61 -1.42 -6.05
N GLY A 50 -0.65 -1.71 -5.73
CA GLY A 50 -1.66 -2.06 -6.72
C GLY A 50 -1.85 -0.96 -7.77
N TYR A 51 -1.91 0.30 -7.33
CA TYR A 51 -1.95 1.46 -8.22
C TYR A 51 -0.66 1.59 -9.04
N TYR A 52 0.49 1.52 -8.39
CA TYR A 52 1.80 1.69 -9.03
C TYR A 52 2.09 0.62 -10.10
N LEU A 53 1.67 -0.62 -9.85
CA LEU A 53 1.96 -1.76 -10.73
C LEU A 53 0.92 -1.94 -11.83
N TYR A 54 -0.36 -1.75 -11.51
CA TYR A 54 -1.46 -2.13 -12.40
C TYR A 54 -2.30 -0.93 -12.86
N GLY A 55 -1.91 0.31 -12.52
CA GLY A 55 -2.68 1.51 -12.85
C GLY A 55 -2.94 1.69 -14.35
N SER A 56 -1.96 1.38 -15.19
CA SER A 56 -2.13 1.40 -16.65
C SER A 56 -3.08 0.31 -17.13
N ASP A 57 -2.92 -0.90 -16.61
CA ASP A 57 -3.71 -2.07 -17.01
C ASP A 57 -5.18 -1.90 -16.61
N PHE A 58 -5.43 -1.30 -15.44
CA PHE A 58 -6.76 -0.92 -14.99
C PHE A 58 -7.40 0.12 -15.90
N LEU A 59 -6.64 1.13 -16.35
CA LEU A 59 -7.17 2.14 -17.26
C LEU A 59 -7.51 1.52 -18.63
N THR A 60 -6.68 0.59 -19.12
CA THR A 60 -6.96 -0.19 -20.33
C THR A 60 -8.20 -1.06 -20.16
N ALA A 61 -8.34 -1.76 -19.03
CA ALA A 61 -9.53 -2.56 -18.70
C ALA A 61 -10.79 -1.71 -18.55
N ALA A 62 -10.65 -0.45 -18.14
CA ALA A 62 -11.72 0.54 -18.07
C ALA A 62 -12.03 1.19 -19.44
N HIS A 63 -11.51 0.66 -20.55
CA HIS A 63 -11.68 1.21 -21.91
C HIS A 63 -11.18 2.66 -22.02
N GLY A 64 -10.15 3.01 -21.25
CA GLY A 64 -9.62 4.38 -21.19
C GLY A 64 -10.55 5.37 -20.45
N ASN A 65 -11.56 4.90 -19.71
CA ASN A 65 -12.46 5.76 -18.94
C ASN A 65 -11.82 6.12 -17.58
N PRO A 66 -11.33 7.36 -17.40
CA PRO A 66 -10.68 7.77 -16.15
C PRO A 66 -11.67 7.86 -14.98
N THR A 67 -12.96 8.10 -15.25
CA THR A 67 -13.99 8.19 -14.22
C THR A 67 -14.24 6.84 -13.57
N ALA A 68 -14.28 5.76 -14.35
CA ALA A 68 -14.47 4.40 -13.82
C ALA A 68 -13.29 3.99 -12.94
N GLN A 69 -12.06 4.30 -13.37
CA GLN A 69 -10.85 4.08 -12.58
C GLN A 69 -10.85 4.90 -11.28
N ALA A 70 -11.23 6.18 -11.35
CA ALA A 70 -11.31 7.06 -10.19
C ALA A 70 -12.35 6.57 -9.16
N VAL A 71 -13.50 6.07 -9.60
CA VAL A 71 -14.52 5.50 -8.70
C VAL A 71 -13.99 4.26 -7.98
N TYR A 72 -13.28 3.38 -8.70
CA TYR A 72 -12.69 2.18 -8.10
C TYR A 72 -11.66 2.52 -7.02
N TYR A 73 -10.72 3.43 -7.30
CA TYR A 73 -9.76 3.89 -6.31
C TYR A 73 -10.41 4.71 -5.18
N GLY A 74 -11.47 5.46 -5.48
CA GLY A 74 -12.25 6.17 -4.48
C GLY A 74 -12.92 5.23 -3.48
N PHE A 75 -13.45 4.10 -3.94
CA PHE A 75 -14.01 3.07 -3.05
C PHE A 75 -12.93 2.45 -2.15
N ALA A 76 -11.74 2.18 -2.70
CA ALA A 76 -10.62 1.70 -1.90
C ALA A 76 -10.17 2.74 -0.85
N LEU A 77 -10.12 4.02 -1.20
CA LEU A 77 -9.85 5.09 -0.23
C LEU A 77 -10.94 5.16 0.86
N ALA A 78 -12.21 4.96 0.50
CA ALA A 78 -13.29 4.92 1.48
C ALA A 78 -13.12 3.77 2.48
N LEU A 79 -12.70 2.58 2.02
CA LEU A 79 -12.36 1.46 2.90
C LEU A 79 -11.17 1.78 3.82
N GLY A 80 -10.12 2.40 3.28
CA GLY A 80 -9.00 2.89 4.09
C GLY A 80 -9.44 3.89 5.17
N GLY A 81 -10.37 4.79 4.82
CA GLY A 81 -11.01 5.71 5.75
C GLY A 81 -11.81 5.01 6.85
N CYS A 82 -12.56 3.95 6.52
CA CYS A 82 -13.27 3.13 7.51
C CYS A 82 -12.31 2.44 8.49
N ILE A 83 -11.18 1.91 7.99
CA ILE A 83 -10.15 1.29 8.84
C ILE A 83 -9.52 2.35 9.77
N LEU A 84 -9.25 3.55 9.25
CA LEU A 84 -8.77 4.69 10.06
C LEU A 84 -9.77 5.07 11.16
N MET A 85 -11.06 5.21 10.83
CA MET A 85 -12.09 5.52 11.82
C MET A 85 -12.18 4.43 12.90
N ALA A 86 -12.08 3.15 12.51
CA ALA A 86 -12.08 2.02 13.44
C ALA A 86 -10.84 2.00 14.36
N LEU A 87 -9.71 2.55 13.91
CA LEU A 87 -8.50 2.74 14.71
C LEU A 87 -8.71 3.85 15.77
N PHE A 88 -9.22 5.02 15.37
CA PHE A 88 -9.44 6.14 16.29
C PHE A 88 -10.55 5.89 17.32
N HIS A 89 -11.56 5.11 16.98
CA HIS A 89 -12.66 4.80 17.90
C HIS A 89 -12.25 3.84 19.04
N GLU A 90 -11.12 3.13 18.91
CA GLU A 90 -10.64 2.20 19.95
C GLU A 90 -9.65 2.83 20.93
N GLU A 91 -9.01 3.94 20.55
CA GLU A 91 -8.16 4.71 21.47
C GLU A 91 -8.95 5.68 22.37
N ARG A 92 -10.30 5.63 22.30
CA ARG A 92 -11.24 6.30 23.22
C ARG A 92 -11.82 5.32 24.21
#